data_AF-A0A0G0WGM1-F1
#
_entry.id   AF-A0A0G0WGM1-F1
#
_cell.length_a   1.000
_cell.length_b   1.000
_cell.length_c   1.000
_cell.angle_alpha   90.00
_cell.angle_beta   90.00
_cell.angle_gamma   90.00
#
_symmetry.space_group_name_H-M   'P 1'
#
loop_
_entity.id
_entity.type
_entity.pdbx_description
1 polymer ?
#
loop_
_entity_poly.entity_id
_entity_poly.type
_entity_poly.pdbx_seq_one_letter_code
_entity_poly.pdbx_strand_id
1 'polypeptide(L)'
;MLNFNINPCTKAILCVTIPSCMPVIKSAIKKVRQDKVKTARNLARKNKLKSLLKKARKNPSAKTLSAVFSTLDKAAKVKLIHRNKAARLKSQLSKLMVSK
;
A
#
# COMPACT_ATOMS: atom_id res chain seq x y z
N MET A 1 -9.80 0.27 67.48
CA MET A 1 -10.47 1.55 67.15
C MET A 1 -9.86 2.04 65.85
N LEU A 2 -10.53 2.18 64.71
CA LEU A 2 -11.95 2.09 64.37
C LEU A 2 -12.12 1.11 63.20
N ASN A 3 -13.08 0.21 63.37
CA ASN A 3 -13.67 -0.58 62.30
C ASN A 3 -14.52 0.35 61.43
N PHE A 4 -14.45 0.20 60.11
CA PHE A 4 -15.62 0.48 59.26
C PHE A 4 -15.87 -0.71 58.33
N ASN A 5 -16.87 -1.46 58.75
CA ASN A 5 -17.45 -2.62 58.11
C ASN A 5 -18.48 -2.15 57.06
N ILE A 6 -18.14 -2.43 55.79
CA ILE A 6 -18.97 -2.93 54.66
C ILE A 6 -20.42 -2.41 54.51
N ASN A 7 -20.82 -1.71 53.44
CA ASN A 7 -21.44 -2.23 52.18
C ASN A 7 -22.24 -1.08 51.49
N PRO A 8 -22.78 -1.19 50.25
CA PRO A 8 -22.43 -2.00 49.09
C PRO A 8 -22.46 -1.17 47.78
N CYS A 9 -21.37 -1.05 47.03
CA CYS A 9 -21.45 -0.60 45.63
C CYS A 9 -20.75 -1.58 44.69
N THR A 10 -21.10 -2.86 44.85
CA THR A 10 -20.81 -3.96 43.92
C THR A 10 -21.97 -4.09 42.91
N LYS A 11 -22.00 -3.21 41.90
CA LYS A 11 -22.72 -3.31 40.59
C LYS A 11 -22.65 -1.91 39.96
N ALA A 12 -22.00 -1.64 38.82
CA ALA A 12 -21.83 -2.42 37.60
C ALA A 12 -20.37 -2.26 37.11
N ILE A 13 -19.56 -3.31 36.96
CA ILE A 13 -19.57 -4.31 35.88
C ILE A 13 -19.53 -3.66 34.48
N LEU A 14 -18.32 -3.71 33.91
CA LEU A 14 -17.94 -3.60 32.49
C LEU A 14 -17.88 -2.19 31.88
N CYS A 15 -16.83 -1.46 32.26
CA CYS A 15 -16.14 -0.54 31.37
C CYS A 15 -15.83 -1.27 30.04
N VAL A 16 -16.28 -0.67 28.96
CA VAL A 16 -16.32 -1.20 27.60
C VAL A 16 -14.91 -1.41 27.05
N THR A 17 -14.35 -2.60 27.22
CA THR A 17 -13.19 -3.07 26.45
C THR A 17 -13.67 -3.57 25.08
N ILE A 18 -14.21 -2.68 24.25
CA ILE A 18 -14.31 -2.97 22.82
C ILE A 18 -12.89 -2.95 22.27
N PRO A 19 -12.39 -4.02 21.63
CA PRO A 19 -11.12 -3.99 20.94
C PRO A 19 -11.25 -2.96 19.82
N SER A 20 -10.58 -1.83 19.99
CA SER A 20 -10.58 -0.65 19.13
C SER A 20 -9.96 -0.88 17.73
N CYS A 21 -9.75 -2.14 17.32
CA CYS A 21 -9.19 -2.50 16.02
C CYS A 21 -10.21 -3.02 14.99
N MET A 22 -11.47 -3.28 15.38
CA MET A 22 -12.48 -3.87 14.48
C MET A 22 -13.45 -2.83 13.88
N PRO A 23 -13.65 -2.83 12.55
CA PRO A 23 -14.69 -2.02 11.93
C PRO A 23 -16.08 -2.44 12.42
N VAL A 24 -16.81 -1.50 13.02
CA VAL A 24 -18.13 -1.76 13.63
C VAL A 24 -19.24 -1.84 12.58
N ILE A 25 -19.14 -1.04 11.51
CA ILE A 25 -20.17 -0.95 10.46
C ILE A 25 -19.95 -2.06 9.42
N LYS A 26 -21.04 -2.70 8.96
CA LYS A 26 -21.02 -3.75 7.92
C LYS A 26 -20.23 -3.32 6.65
N SER A 27 -20.38 -2.06 6.24
CA SER A 27 -19.65 -1.48 5.09
C SER A 27 -18.14 -1.41 5.34
N ALA A 28 -17.71 -1.08 6.55
CA ALA A 28 -16.31 -0.99 6.94
C ALA A 28 -15.65 -2.39 6.99
N ILE A 29 -16.35 -3.40 7.51
CA ILE A 29 -15.89 -4.80 7.45
C ILE A 29 -15.66 -5.23 5.99
N LYS A 30 -16.59 -4.90 5.08
CA LYS A 30 -16.46 -5.18 3.64
C LYS A 30 -15.26 -4.46 3.02
N LYS A 31 -15.04 -3.19 3.37
CA LYS A 31 -13.90 -2.39 2.88
C LYS A 31 -12.57 -3.03 3.27
N VAL A 32 -12.40 -3.42 4.54
CA VAL A 32 -11.17 -4.10 5.01
C VAL A 32 -10.87 -5.37 4.20
N ARG A 33 -11.89 -6.20 3.92
CA ARG A 33 -11.71 -7.40 3.09
C ARG A 33 -11.25 -7.06 1.67
N GLN A 34 -11.88 -6.06 1.04
CA GLN A 34 -11.52 -5.62 -0.31
C GLN A 34 -10.12 -5.03 -0.38
N ASP A 35 -9.76 -4.23 0.62
CA ASP A 35 -8.48 -3.53 0.65
C ASP A 35 -7.34 -4.53 0.83
N LYS A 36 -7.48 -5.55 1.68
CA LYS A 36 -6.51 -6.67 1.78
C LYS A 36 -6.17 -7.29 0.42
N VAL A 37 -7.18 -7.56 -0.41
CA VAL A 37 -6.99 -8.16 -1.74
C VAL A 37 -6.40 -7.17 -2.74
N LYS A 38 -6.77 -5.88 -2.66
CA LYS A 38 -6.23 -4.83 -3.53
C LYS A 38 -4.77 -4.52 -3.18
N THR A 39 -4.43 -4.44 -1.90
CA THR A 39 -3.07 -4.15 -1.43
C THR A 39 -2.10 -5.24 -1.85
N ALA A 40 -2.44 -6.53 -1.68
CA ALA A 40 -1.62 -7.65 -2.13
C ALA A 40 -1.32 -7.58 -3.64
N ARG A 41 -2.35 -7.37 -4.47
CA ARG A 41 -2.19 -7.24 -5.93
C ARG A 41 -1.40 -6.00 -6.35
N ASN A 42 -1.55 -4.88 -5.64
CA ASN A 42 -0.81 -3.65 -5.90
C ASN A 42 0.66 -3.77 -5.47
N LEU A 43 0.93 -4.46 -4.36
CA LEU A 43 2.27 -4.73 -3.86
C LEU A 43 3.08 -5.53 -4.87
N ALA A 44 2.53 -6.63 -5.40
CA ALA A 44 3.20 -7.45 -6.41
C ALA A 44 3.59 -6.64 -7.66
N ARG A 45 2.65 -5.84 -8.19
CA ARG A 45 2.91 -4.96 -9.35
C ARG A 45 3.92 -3.86 -9.04
N LYS A 46 3.86 -3.26 -7.86
CA LYS A 46 4.81 -2.22 -7.39
C LYS A 46 6.22 -2.79 -7.26
N ASN A 47 6.37 -3.99 -6.71
CA ASN A 47 7.65 -4.65 -6.54
C ASN A 47 8.28 -5.02 -7.89
N LYS A 48 7.48 -5.56 -8.82
CA LYS A 48 7.91 -5.83 -10.21
C LYS A 48 8.39 -4.56 -10.91
N LEU A 49 7.64 -3.46 -10.79
CA LEU A 49 8.02 -2.18 -11.38
C LEU A 49 9.33 -1.65 -10.78
N LYS A 50 9.47 -1.70 -9.44
CA LYS A 50 10.70 -1.27 -8.75
C LYS A 50 11.91 -2.08 -9.15
N SER A 51 11.80 -3.40 -9.26
CA SER A 51 12.92 -4.26 -9.63
C SER A 51 13.37 -4.01 -11.07
N LEU A 52 12.44 -3.84 -12.00
CA LEU A 52 12.74 -3.48 -13.39
C LEU A 52 13.42 -2.10 -13.50
N LEU A 53 12.92 -1.08 -12.79
CA LEU A 53 13.56 0.24 -12.77
C LEU A 53 14.98 0.20 -12.20
N LYS A 54 15.22 -0.59 -11.13
CA LYS A 54 16.57 -0.78 -10.57
C LYS A 54 17.50 -1.43 -11.59
N LYS A 55 17.04 -2.47 -12.30
CA LYS A 55 17.82 -3.15 -13.35
C LYS A 55 18.16 -2.22 -14.52
N ALA A 56 17.17 -1.46 -14.99
CA ALA A 56 17.35 -0.53 -16.12
C ALA A 56 18.32 0.62 -15.81
N ARG A 57 18.35 1.09 -14.56
CA ARG A 57 19.32 2.12 -14.12
C ARG A 57 20.75 1.60 -14.04
N LYS A 58 20.95 0.33 -13.66
CA LYS A 58 22.28 -0.27 -13.57
C LYS A 58 22.81 -0.62 -14.96
N ASN A 59 22.02 -1.37 -15.73
CA ASN A 59 22.41 -1.90 -17.03
C ASN A 59 21.33 -1.48 -18.07
N PRO A 60 21.50 -0.31 -18.72
CA PRO A 60 20.61 0.10 -19.79
C PRO A 60 20.84 -0.76 -21.03
N SER A 61 19.88 -1.62 -21.35
CA SER A 61 19.88 -2.47 -22.54
C SER A 61 18.56 -2.27 -23.27
N ALA A 62 18.56 -2.38 -24.60
CA ALA A 62 17.35 -2.24 -25.41
C ALA A 62 16.22 -3.17 -24.94
N LYS A 63 16.56 -4.41 -24.56
CA LYS A 63 15.61 -5.41 -24.04
C LYS A 63 15.03 -5.00 -22.69
N THR A 64 15.85 -4.48 -21.78
CA THR A 64 15.40 -4.08 -20.44
C THR A 64 14.53 -2.83 -20.49
N LEU A 65 14.85 -1.89 -21.39
CA LEU A 65 14.06 -0.67 -21.62
C LEU A 65 12.68 -0.96 -22.20
N SER A 66 12.58 -1.80 -23.22
CA SER A 66 11.29 -2.20 -23.80
C SER A 66 10.37 -2.82 -22.74
N ALA A 67 10.92 -3.71 -21.90
CA ALA A 67 10.20 -4.30 -20.79
C ALA A 67 9.75 -3.26 -19.74
N VAL A 68 10.60 -2.28 -19.41
CA VAL A 68 10.28 -1.21 -18.46
C VAL A 68 9.18 -0.30 -19.00
N PHE A 69 9.26 0.15 -20.26
CA PHE A 69 8.23 1.01 -20.85
C PHE A 69 6.88 0.32 -20.92
N SER A 70 6.85 -0.93 -21.38
CA SER A 70 5.64 -1.75 -21.41
C SER A 70 5.01 -1.92 -20.02
N THR A 71 5.83 -2.12 -18.98
CA THR A 71 5.33 -2.27 -17.61
C THR A 71 4.88 -0.95 -16.97
N LEU A 72 5.53 0.17 -17.29
CA LEU A 72 5.12 1.49 -16.86
C LEU A 72 3.74 1.87 -17.41
N ASP A 73 3.50 1.60 -18.69
CA ASP A 73 2.22 1.92 -19.32
C ASP A 73 1.08 1.05 -18.78
N LYS A 74 1.35 -0.25 -18.57
CA LYS A 74 0.41 -1.15 -17.89
C LYS A 74 0.11 -0.68 -16.47
N ALA A 75 1.10 -0.18 -15.74
CA ALA A 75 0.91 0.36 -14.39
C ALA A 75 0.09 1.66 -14.38
N ALA A 76 0.26 2.52 -15.40
CA ALA A 76 -0.53 3.73 -15.57
C ALA A 76 -1.98 3.42 -15.93
N LYS A 77 -2.22 2.43 -16.82
CA LYS A 77 -3.58 1.98 -17.20
C LYS A 77 -4.40 1.51 -16.01
N VAL A 78 -3.79 0.73 -15.11
CA VAL A 78 -4.47 0.24 -13.88
C VAL A 78 -4.40 1.26 -12.73
N LYS A 79 -4.03 2.52 -13.01
CA LYS A 79 -3.95 3.62 -12.04
C LYS A 79 -3.07 3.32 -10.83
N LEU A 80 -2.07 2.44 -10.97
CA LEU A 80 -1.08 2.16 -9.93
C LEU A 80 -0.09 3.33 -9.80
N ILE A 81 0.23 3.97 -10.91
CA ILE A 81 0.99 5.22 -10.98
C ILE A 81 0.20 6.24 -11.80
N HIS A 82 0.33 7.52 -11.47
CA HIS A 82 -0.27 8.59 -12.28
C HIS A 82 0.40 8.67 -13.66
N ARG A 83 -0.37 9.05 -14.69
CA ARG A 83 0.11 9.22 -16.08
C ARG A 83 1.36 10.11 -16.18
N ASN A 84 1.38 11.24 -15.47
CA ASN A 84 2.52 12.15 -15.47
C ASN A 84 3.76 11.52 -14.80
N LYS A 85 3.56 10.64 -13.81
CA LYS A 85 4.67 9.91 -13.20
C LYS A 85 5.26 8.90 -14.18
N ALA A 86 4.44 8.21 -14.96
CA ALA A 86 4.91 7.33 -16.01
C ALA A 86 5.69 8.10 -17.09
N ALA A 87 5.14 9.22 -17.58
CA ALA A 87 5.80 10.09 -18.55
C ALA A 87 7.14 10.65 -18.02
N ARG A 88 7.19 11.11 -16.77
CA ARG A 88 8.41 11.58 -16.13
C ARG A 88 9.48 10.49 -16.06
N LEU A 89 9.11 9.27 -15.67
CA LEU A 89 10.04 8.14 -15.59
C LEU A 89 10.57 7.74 -16.98
N LYS A 90 9.72 7.77 -18.01
CA LYS A 90 10.15 7.55 -19.41
C LYS A 90 11.17 8.60 -19.83
N SER A 91 10.86 9.88 -19.65
CA SER A 91 11.76 10.99 -19.98
C SER A 91 13.10 10.90 -19.26
N GLN A 92 13.11 10.57 -17.96
CA GLN A 92 14.36 10.37 -17.21
C GLN A 92 15.22 9.24 -17.78
N LEU A 93 14.62 8.09 -18.13
CA LEU A 93 15.36 6.98 -18.71
C LEU A 93 15.93 7.32 -20.08
N SER A 94 15.17 8.05 -20.91
CA SER A 94 15.65 8.52 -22.21
C SER A 94 16.83 9.49 -22.07
N LYS A 95 16.76 10.43 -21.13
CA LYS A 95 17.86 11.40 -20.90
C LYS A 95 19.17 10.72 -20.50
N LEU A 96 19.08 9.70 -19.64
CA LEU A 96 20.26 8.92 -19.20
C LEU A 96 20.94 8.17 -20.36
N MET A 97 20.26 7.93 -21.47
CA MET A 97 20.85 7.32 -22.66
C MET A 97 21.48 8.33 -23.60
N VAL A 98 20.97 9.56 -23.65
CA VAL A 98 21.46 10.59 -24.58
C VAL A 98 22.67 11.31 -24.02
N SER A 99 22.74 11.50 -22.69
CA SER A 99 23.90 12.17 -22.06
C SER A 99 25.06 11.23 -21.77
N LYS A 100 24.99 9.97 -22.21
CA LYS A 100 26.02 8.96 -22.04
C LYS A 100 26.50 8.50 -23.40
#